data_AF-A0A288GVE7-F1
#
_entry.id   AF-A0A288GVE7-F1
#
_cell.length_a   1.000
_cell.length_b   1.000
_cell.length_c   1.000
_cell.angle_alpha   90.00
_cell.angle_beta   90.00
_cell.angle_gamma   90.00
#
_symmetry.space_group_name_H-M   'P 1'
#
loop_
_entity.id
_entity.type
_entity.pdbx_description
1 polymer ?
#
loop_
_entity_poly.entity_id
_entity_poly.type
_entity_poly.pdbx_seq_one_letter_code
_entity_poly.pdbx_strand_id
1 'polypeptide(L)'
;MEYLKKLYQPQEGQSYEQFKQGTVENIHNLFDIYSKSDVMTLQNFLENTDHGLEHEYNVYQKAIEIIDRYEQKTGKKIRKHMIYPMVIVHDAIRSLQYDPMDKQKARKEKRNDRNHEKYGAFLFEKMIQSGNQRDVFINLSEQEQAEIKEYLINHDYFSEQLNGGRFHEPTSIEGQIVRLADRISVPLKDEIQRYWDTGKRLNTPFFNQSMPLSERENFSFDKMGLYFKNGWVDEVLFFTALLMITEKDFSDPVLGEIYKKWAVDKDNAIDFILDIGKQEGATPEQMEDLKVLLSHLGEKFGFHVKG
;
A
#
# COMPACT_ATOMS: atom_id res chain seq x y z
N MET A 1 -22.75 4.57 -36.06
CA MET A 1 -22.34 5.18 -34.78
C MET A 1 -22.27 4.06 -33.77
N GLU A 2 -21.08 3.52 -33.54
CA GLU A 2 -20.86 2.63 -32.39
C GLU A 2 -21.03 3.47 -31.13
N TYR A 3 -21.91 3.03 -30.23
CA TYR A 3 -21.98 3.60 -28.90
C TYR A 3 -20.65 3.26 -28.20
N LEU A 4 -19.78 4.26 -28.05
CA LEU A 4 -18.63 4.16 -27.17
C LEU A 4 -19.17 3.78 -25.79
N LYS A 5 -18.93 2.53 -25.39
CA LYS A 5 -19.35 2.02 -24.10
C LYS A 5 -18.54 2.79 -23.06
N LYS A 6 -19.18 3.74 -22.37
CA LYS A 6 -18.58 4.44 -21.23
C LYS A 6 -18.10 3.37 -20.26
N LEU A 7 -16.79 3.38 -20.00
CA LEU A 7 -16.21 2.49 -19.01
C LEU A 7 -16.67 2.93 -17.62
N TYR A 8 -16.67 1.95 -16.71
CA TYR A 8 -17.18 2.13 -15.37
C TYR A 8 -16.37 3.19 -14.60
N GLN A 9 -17.07 4.15 -14.01
CA GLN A 9 -16.53 5.06 -13.03
C GLN A 9 -17.25 4.79 -11.70
N PRO A 10 -16.51 4.41 -10.66
CA PRO A 10 -17.13 4.10 -9.39
C PRO A 10 -17.88 5.31 -8.84
N GLN A 11 -19.03 5.06 -8.22
CA GLN A 11 -19.86 6.07 -7.56
C GLN A 11 -19.62 6.06 -6.06
N GLU A 12 -19.79 7.22 -5.42
CA GLU A 12 -19.71 7.34 -3.96
C GLU A 12 -20.77 6.44 -3.30
N GLY A 13 -20.38 5.71 -2.26
CA GLY A 13 -21.28 4.83 -1.50
C GLY A 13 -21.71 3.54 -2.21
N GLN A 14 -21.12 3.19 -3.35
CA GLN A 14 -21.36 1.89 -3.99
C GLN A 14 -20.88 0.72 -3.10
N SER A 15 -21.50 -0.45 -3.26
CA SER A 15 -21.05 -1.69 -2.61
C SER A 15 -19.80 -2.29 -3.28
N TYR A 16 -19.09 -3.16 -2.56
CA TYR A 16 -17.98 -3.93 -3.11
C TYR A 16 -18.37 -4.72 -4.36
N GLU A 17 -19.55 -5.36 -4.38
CA GLU A 17 -19.99 -6.14 -5.55
C GLU A 17 -20.22 -5.27 -6.79
N GLN A 18 -20.75 -4.05 -6.61
CA GLN A 18 -20.90 -3.10 -7.72
C GLN A 18 -19.54 -2.60 -8.21
N PHE A 19 -18.62 -2.27 -7.29
CA PHE A 19 -17.24 -1.93 -7.61
C PHE A 19 -16.57 -3.04 -8.40
N LYS A 20 -16.68 -4.27 -7.91
CA LYS A 20 -16.10 -5.46 -8.52
C LYS A 20 -16.63 -5.70 -9.91
N GLN A 21 -17.94 -5.65 -10.11
CA GLN A 21 -18.51 -5.83 -11.44
C GLN A 21 -17.97 -4.79 -12.42
N GLY A 22 -18.02 -3.51 -12.04
CA GLY A 22 -17.56 -2.42 -12.89
C GLY A 22 -16.05 -2.46 -13.17
N THR A 23 -15.25 -2.81 -12.17
CA THR A 23 -13.80 -2.96 -12.31
C THR A 23 -13.43 -4.17 -13.17
N VAL A 24 -14.10 -5.31 -13.00
CA VAL A 24 -13.91 -6.49 -13.86
C VAL A 24 -14.27 -6.17 -15.30
N GLU A 25 -15.37 -5.45 -15.53
CA GLU A 25 -15.72 -4.94 -16.85
C GLU A 25 -14.61 -4.04 -17.41
N ASN A 26 -14.07 -3.12 -16.61
CA ASN A 26 -12.93 -2.29 -17.03
C ASN A 26 -11.69 -3.12 -17.36
N ILE A 27 -11.29 -4.06 -16.51
CA ILE A 27 -10.10 -4.90 -16.69
C ILE A 27 -10.24 -5.78 -17.93
N HIS A 28 -11.39 -6.45 -18.14
CA HIS A 28 -11.64 -7.22 -19.36
C HIS A 28 -11.54 -6.38 -20.63
N ASN A 29 -12.05 -5.14 -20.58
CA ASN A 29 -11.95 -4.22 -21.72
C ASN A 29 -10.53 -3.67 -21.93
N LEU A 30 -9.70 -3.59 -20.88
CA LEU A 30 -8.36 -3.00 -20.91
C LEU A 30 -7.26 -4.00 -21.30
N PHE A 31 -7.38 -5.25 -20.85
CA PHE A 31 -6.33 -6.25 -21.01
C PHE A 31 -6.56 -7.22 -22.16
N ASP A 32 -7.67 -7.10 -22.90
CA ASP A 32 -8.01 -8.02 -24.00
C ASP A 32 -7.78 -9.48 -23.57
N ILE A 33 -8.37 -9.83 -22.41
CA ILE A 33 -8.18 -11.10 -21.70
C ILE A 33 -8.78 -12.24 -22.55
N TYR A 34 -8.04 -12.70 -23.55
CA TYR A 34 -8.45 -13.75 -24.49
C TYR A 34 -7.68 -15.06 -24.27
N SER A 35 -6.63 -15.04 -23.46
CA SER A 35 -5.82 -16.24 -23.17
C SER A 35 -6.14 -16.83 -21.77
N LYS A 36 -5.91 -18.13 -21.61
CA LYS A 36 -6.09 -18.81 -20.31
C LYS A 36 -5.21 -18.22 -19.20
N SER A 37 -4.01 -17.72 -19.52
CA SER A 37 -3.13 -17.09 -18.53
C SER A 37 -3.71 -15.77 -18.02
N ASP A 38 -4.38 -15.00 -18.89
CA ASP A 38 -4.96 -13.71 -18.51
C ASP A 38 -6.18 -13.90 -17.60
N VAL A 39 -6.95 -14.97 -17.81
CA VAL A 39 -8.09 -15.33 -16.95
C VAL A 39 -7.63 -15.75 -15.55
N MET A 40 -6.56 -16.56 -15.44
CA MET A 40 -5.97 -16.92 -14.14
C MET A 40 -5.39 -15.70 -13.42
N THR A 41 -4.81 -14.78 -14.17
CA THR A 41 -4.23 -13.52 -13.69
C THR A 41 -5.31 -12.62 -13.07
N LEU A 42 -6.45 -12.44 -13.76
CA LEU A 42 -7.61 -11.75 -13.18
C LEU A 42 -8.17 -12.48 -11.96
N GLN A 43 -8.30 -13.81 -12.00
CA GLN A 43 -8.81 -14.59 -10.88
C GLN A 43 -7.94 -14.39 -9.63
N ASN A 44 -6.61 -14.42 -9.78
CA ASN A 44 -5.68 -14.13 -8.69
C ASN A 44 -5.88 -12.73 -8.10
N PHE A 45 -6.11 -11.70 -8.94
CA PHE A 45 -6.45 -10.36 -8.44
C PHE A 45 -7.78 -10.29 -7.70
N LEU A 46 -8.77 -11.06 -8.13
CA LEU A 46 -10.08 -11.10 -7.46
C LEU A 46 -10.06 -11.90 -6.15
N GLU A 47 -9.19 -12.90 -6.04
CA GLU A 47 -9.09 -13.79 -4.87
C GLU A 47 -8.03 -13.36 -3.86
N ASN A 48 -7.09 -12.48 -4.24
CA ASN A 48 -6.04 -12.02 -3.35
C ASN A 48 -6.61 -11.01 -2.34
N THR A 49 -6.73 -11.43 -1.08
CA THR A 49 -7.23 -10.58 0.00
C THR A 49 -6.20 -9.56 0.52
N ASP A 50 -4.94 -9.68 0.09
CA ASP A 50 -3.81 -8.87 0.56
C ASP A 50 -3.59 -7.65 -0.34
N HIS A 51 -3.47 -7.89 -1.65
CA HIS A 51 -3.20 -6.86 -2.68
C HIS A 51 -4.15 -6.95 -3.87
N GLY A 52 -5.30 -7.60 -3.69
CA GLY A 52 -6.30 -7.77 -4.72
C GLY A 52 -7.41 -6.74 -4.65
N LEU A 53 -8.47 -7.00 -5.38
CA LEU A 53 -9.53 -6.03 -5.63
C LEU A 53 -10.26 -5.54 -4.36
N GLU A 54 -10.37 -6.38 -3.32
CA GLU A 54 -10.97 -5.97 -2.04
C GLU A 54 -10.14 -4.89 -1.35
N HIS A 55 -8.81 -5.05 -1.34
CA HIS A 55 -7.90 -4.01 -0.85
C HIS A 55 -8.09 -2.72 -1.65
N GLU A 56 -8.06 -2.80 -2.99
CA GLU A 56 -8.25 -1.64 -3.86
C GLU A 56 -9.59 -0.92 -3.63
N TYR A 57 -10.67 -1.68 -3.39
CA TYR A 57 -11.96 -1.10 -3.02
C TYR A 57 -11.89 -0.33 -1.69
N ASN A 58 -11.24 -0.90 -0.67
CA ASN A 58 -11.09 -0.24 0.63
C ASN A 58 -10.26 1.05 0.51
N VAL A 59 -9.17 1.01 -0.28
CA VAL A 59 -8.37 2.20 -0.60
C VAL A 59 -9.24 3.24 -1.33
N TYR A 60 -10.03 2.86 -2.32
CA TYR A 60 -10.93 3.78 -3.02
C TYR A 60 -11.94 4.44 -2.08
N GLN A 61 -12.65 3.67 -1.25
CA GLN A 61 -13.63 4.20 -0.30
C GLN A 61 -12.96 5.17 0.68
N LYS A 62 -11.76 4.82 1.16
CA LYS A 62 -11.00 5.68 2.06
C LYS A 62 -10.55 6.97 1.38
N ALA A 63 -10.12 6.90 0.12
CA ALA A 63 -9.74 8.07 -0.66
C ALA A 63 -10.92 9.05 -0.81
N ILE A 64 -12.12 8.55 -1.13
CA ILE A 64 -13.33 9.39 -1.21
C ILE A 64 -13.63 10.07 0.14
N GLU A 65 -13.56 9.33 1.25
CA GLU A 65 -13.75 9.90 2.59
C GLU A 65 -12.73 11.00 2.91
N ILE A 66 -11.46 10.79 2.55
CA ILE A 66 -10.39 11.78 2.74
C ILE A 66 -10.65 13.02 1.88
N ILE A 67 -11.06 12.85 0.62
CA ILE A 67 -11.40 13.95 -0.29
C ILE A 67 -12.48 14.81 0.32
N ASP A 68 -13.60 14.23 0.76
CA ASP A 68 -14.72 15.02 1.30
C ASP A 68 -14.28 15.84 2.51
N ARG A 69 -13.48 15.26 3.41
CA ARG A 69 -12.90 15.98 4.56
C ARG A 69 -11.93 17.07 4.13
N TYR A 70 -11.10 16.81 3.13
CA TYR A 70 -10.13 17.76 2.59
C TYR A 70 -10.82 18.95 1.93
N GLU A 71 -11.81 18.71 1.06
CA GLU A 71 -12.59 19.75 0.39
C GLU A 71 -13.36 20.61 1.39
N GLN A 72 -13.94 20.00 2.44
CA GLN A 72 -14.61 20.74 3.53
C GLN A 72 -13.67 21.67 4.29
N LYS A 73 -12.43 21.22 4.58
CA LYS A 73 -11.45 22.02 5.34
C LYS A 73 -10.78 23.11 4.52
N THR A 74 -10.51 22.85 3.24
CA THR A 74 -9.69 23.73 2.40
C THR A 74 -10.51 24.55 1.40
N GLY A 75 -11.74 24.14 1.09
CA GLY A 75 -12.53 24.69 -0.01
C GLY A 75 -11.98 24.36 -1.41
N LYS A 76 -10.88 23.62 -1.52
CA LYS A 76 -10.30 23.20 -2.80
C LYS A 76 -11.01 21.96 -3.30
N LYS A 77 -11.37 21.94 -4.58
CA LYS A 77 -11.93 20.75 -5.24
C LYS A 77 -10.83 19.81 -5.70
N ILE A 78 -11.02 18.51 -5.49
CA ILE A 78 -10.11 17.45 -5.91
C ILE A 78 -10.56 16.84 -7.24
N ARG A 79 -9.61 16.47 -8.10
CA ARG A 79 -9.89 15.80 -9.38
C ARG A 79 -10.22 14.32 -9.13
N LYS A 80 -11.44 14.06 -8.65
CA LYS A 80 -11.93 12.72 -8.28
C LYS A 80 -11.75 11.66 -9.40
N HIS A 81 -11.75 12.07 -10.67
CA HIS A 81 -11.55 11.16 -11.81
C HIS A 81 -10.14 10.57 -11.90
N MET A 82 -9.13 11.16 -11.23
CA MET A 82 -7.77 10.60 -11.18
C MET A 82 -7.61 9.48 -10.15
N ILE A 83 -8.50 9.42 -9.16
CA ILE A 83 -8.38 8.52 -8.00
C ILE A 83 -8.52 7.06 -8.40
N TYR A 84 -9.55 6.73 -9.19
CA TYR A 84 -9.79 5.35 -9.59
C TYR A 84 -8.62 4.74 -10.40
N PRO A 85 -8.05 5.43 -11.42
CA PRO A 85 -6.79 5.05 -12.07
C PRO A 85 -5.63 4.76 -11.12
N MET A 86 -5.40 5.64 -10.14
CA MET A 86 -4.32 5.51 -9.18
C MET A 86 -4.50 4.27 -8.32
N VAL A 87 -5.70 4.11 -7.75
CA VAL A 87 -6.06 2.97 -6.90
C VAL A 87 -5.91 1.68 -7.71
N ILE A 88 -6.70 1.47 -8.77
CA ILE A 88 -6.81 0.15 -9.38
C ILE A 88 -5.53 -0.37 -10.07
N VAL A 89 -4.49 0.44 -10.19
CA VAL A 89 -3.23 0.07 -10.84
C VAL A 89 -2.06 -0.05 -9.85
N HIS A 90 -2.10 0.59 -8.68
CA HIS A 90 -0.91 0.72 -7.82
C HIS A 90 -0.39 -0.63 -7.30
N ASP A 91 -1.28 -1.49 -6.81
CA ASP A 91 -0.94 -2.82 -6.29
C ASP A 91 -1.38 -3.96 -7.22
N ALA A 92 -1.99 -3.60 -8.35
CA ALA A 92 -2.51 -4.52 -9.33
C ALA A 92 -1.50 -5.56 -9.80
N ILE A 93 -0.18 -5.35 -9.72
CA ILE A 93 0.82 -6.34 -10.13
C ILE A 93 1.25 -7.28 -9.02
N ARG A 94 1.18 -6.84 -7.76
CA ARG A 94 1.50 -7.72 -6.63
C ARG A 94 0.55 -8.92 -6.58
N SER A 95 -0.68 -8.72 -7.03
CA SER A 95 -1.66 -9.79 -7.20
C SER A 95 -1.40 -10.70 -8.42
N LEU A 96 -0.82 -10.18 -9.51
CA LEU A 96 -0.55 -10.92 -10.76
C LEU A 96 0.76 -11.72 -10.70
N GLN A 97 1.70 -11.39 -9.81
CA GLN A 97 2.97 -12.10 -9.67
C GLN A 97 2.86 -13.48 -8.97
N TYR A 98 1.67 -13.86 -8.51
CA TYR A 98 1.41 -15.14 -7.85
C TYR A 98 1.05 -16.25 -8.85
N ASP A 99 1.90 -16.52 -9.85
CA ASP A 99 1.85 -17.77 -10.63
C ASP A 99 2.93 -18.76 -10.15
N PRO A 100 2.57 -19.86 -9.46
CA PRO A 100 3.52 -20.88 -9.02
C PRO A 100 4.19 -21.64 -10.17
N MET A 101 3.56 -21.71 -11.34
CA MET A 101 4.00 -22.48 -12.50
C MET A 101 4.96 -21.72 -13.42
N ASP A 102 4.92 -20.38 -13.42
CA ASP A 102 5.74 -19.56 -14.34
C ASP A 102 7.04 -19.01 -13.71
N LYS A 103 7.52 -19.66 -12.64
CA LYS A 103 8.78 -19.31 -11.96
C LYS A 103 9.98 -19.27 -12.91
N GLN A 104 9.98 -20.00 -14.02
CA GLN A 104 11.10 -20.07 -14.96
C GLN A 104 11.12 -18.94 -16.00
N LYS A 105 9.97 -18.53 -16.55
CA LYS A 105 9.89 -17.43 -17.53
C LYS A 105 10.03 -16.09 -16.83
N ALA A 106 9.35 -15.95 -15.68
CA ALA A 106 9.53 -14.83 -14.78
C ALA A 106 11.02 -14.66 -14.45
N ARG A 107 11.77 -15.72 -14.11
CA ARG A 107 13.22 -15.64 -13.81
C ARG A 107 14.10 -15.13 -14.95
N LYS A 108 13.72 -15.33 -16.23
CA LYS A 108 14.51 -14.90 -17.40
C LYS A 108 14.27 -13.43 -17.79
N GLU A 109 13.05 -12.91 -17.58
CA GLU A 109 12.72 -11.49 -17.81
C GLU A 109 12.98 -10.63 -16.55
N LYS A 110 13.08 -11.24 -15.35
CA LYS A 110 13.25 -10.64 -13.99
C LYS A 110 14.53 -9.85 -13.68
N ARG A 111 15.36 -9.46 -14.65
CA ARG A 111 16.62 -8.74 -14.33
C ARG A 111 16.50 -7.21 -14.30
N ASN A 112 15.51 -6.61 -14.96
CA ASN A 112 15.40 -5.13 -15.01
C ASN A 112 14.14 -4.52 -14.37
N ASP A 113 13.03 -5.26 -14.18
CA ASP A 113 11.73 -4.69 -13.76
C ASP A 113 11.17 -5.25 -12.42
N ARG A 114 12.03 -5.48 -11.41
CA ARG A 114 11.61 -6.02 -10.09
C ARG A 114 10.83 -5.06 -9.17
N ASN A 115 10.32 -3.96 -9.71
CA ASN A 115 9.64 -2.92 -8.96
C ASN A 115 8.19 -2.86 -9.48
N HIS A 116 7.22 -3.39 -8.70
CA HIS A 116 5.80 -3.38 -9.09
C HIS A 116 5.30 -1.96 -9.34
N GLU A 117 5.93 -0.97 -8.72
CA GLU A 117 5.67 0.47 -8.92
C GLU A 117 5.93 0.88 -10.38
N LYS A 118 7.09 0.49 -10.94
CA LYS A 118 7.46 0.78 -12.34
C LYS A 118 6.59 0.03 -13.33
N TYR A 119 6.23 -1.20 -12.99
CA TYR A 119 5.36 -1.99 -13.85
C TYR A 119 3.92 -1.47 -13.83
N GLY A 120 3.41 -1.00 -12.68
CA GLY A 120 2.12 -0.31 -12.59
C GLY A 120 2.06 0.90 -13.51
N ALA A 121 3.10 1.74 -13.50
CA ALA A 121 3.21 2.87 -14.42
C ALA A 121 3.25 2.43 -15.90
N PHE A 122 3.98 1.35 -16.22
CA PHE A 122 3.99 0.77 -17.56
C PHE A 122 2.62 0.24 -17.99
N LEU A 123 1.89 -0.45 -17.11
CA LEU A 123 0.54 -0.92 -17.40
C LEU A 123 -0.40 0.24 -17.67
N PHE A 124 -0.35 1.28 -16.85
CA PHE A 124 -1.11 2.51 -17.08
C PHE A 124 -0.80 3.13 -18.45
N GLU A 125 0.48 3.18 -18.86
CA GLU A 125 0.87 3.62 -20.20
C GLU A 125 0.28 2.75 -21.30
N LYS A 126 0.32 1.43 -21.14
CA LYS A 126 -0.29 0.50 -22.09
C LYS A 126 -1.81 0.65 -22.16
N MET A 127 -2.47 0.90 -21.03
CA MET A 127 -3.90 1.20 -21.00
C MET A 127 -4.23 2.43 -21.84
N ILE A 128 -3.44 3.51 -21.73
CA ILE A 128 -3.61 4.72 -22.54
C ILE A 128 -3.31 4.47 -24.03
N GLN A 129 -2.22 3.75 -24.35
CA GLN A 129 -1.74 3.53 -25.72
C GLN A 129 -2.54 2.50 -26.52
N SER A 130 -3.19 1.54 -25.85
CA SER A 130 -3.85 0.38 -26.49
C SER A 130 -4.98 0.75 -27.46
N GLY A 131 -5.41 2.02 -27.52
CA GLY A 131 -6.21 2.53 -28.62
C GLY A 131 -7.63 1.96 -28.71
N ASN A 132 -8.04 1.06 -27.81
CA ASN A 132 -9.45 0.77 -27.56
C ASN A 132 -10.06 2.02 -26.91
N GLN A 133 -10.55 2.92 -27.76
CA GLN A 133 -11.19 4.19 -27.43
C GLN A 133 -12.38 4.02 -26.46
N ARG A 134 -12.16 3.73 -25.18
CA ARG A 134 -13.21 3.68 -24.16
C ARG A 134 -12.76 4.39 -22.87
N ASP A 135 -13.70 5.10 -22.27
CA ASP A 135 -13.52 6.40 -21.60
C ASP A 135 -12.74 6.48 -20.25
N VAL A 136 -12.18 5.41 -19.64
CA VAL A 136 -11.59 5.53 -18.26
C VAL A 136 -10.43 6.52 -18.23
N PHE A 137 -9.54 6.46 -19.23
CA PHE A 137 -8.29 7.21 -19.24
C PHE A 137 -8.21 8.27 -20.35
N ILE A 138 -9.22 8.32 -21.24
CA ILE A 138 -9.18 9.11 -22.50
C ILE A 138 -9.31 10.61 -22.27
N ASN A 139 -9.88 11.04 -21.15
CA ASN A 139 -10.01 12.46 -20.81
C ASN A 139 -8.93 12.97 -19.86
N LEU A 140 -7.90 12.17 -19.58
CA LEU A 140 -6.75 12.64 -18.80
C LEU A 140 -5.85 13.48 -19.70
N SER A 141 -5.63 14.72 -19.32
CA SER A 141 -4.58 15.57 -19.89
C SER A 141 -3.20 14.94 -19.71
N GLU A 142 -2.25 15.34 -20.55
CA GLU A 142 -0.85 14.87 -20.44
C GLU A 142 -0.27 15.10 -19.03
N GLN A 143 -0.65 16.21 -18.39
CA GLN A 143 -0.27 16.51 -17.01
C GLN A 143 -0.86 15.48 -16.03
N GLU A 144 -2.15 15.19 -16.11
CA GLU A 144 -2.80 14.21 -15.22
C GLU A 144 -2.23 12.81 -15.42
N GLN A 145 -1.91 12.43 -16.65
CA GLN A 145 -1.22 11.17 -16.94
C GLN A 145 0.16 11.13 -16.30
N ALA A 146 0.93 12.23 -16.36
CA ALA A 146 2.24 12.32 -15.73
C ALA A 146 2.14 12.22 -14.20
N GLU A 147 1.17 12.89 -13.59
CA GLU A 147 0.92 12.85 -12.14
C GLU A 147 0.50 11.45 -11.66
N ILE A 148 -0.33 10.73 -12.43
CA ILE A 148 -0.70 9.35 -12.11
C ILE A 148 0.51 8.42 -12.21
N LYS A 149 1.34 8.54 -13.26
CA LYS A 149 2.56 7.73 -13.38
C LYS A 149 3.55 8.00 -12.25
N GLU A 150 3.73 9.26 -11.89
CA GLU A 150 4.58 9.66 -10.77
C GLU A 150 4.09 9.04 -9.46
N TYR A 151 2.79 9.14 -9.18
CA TYR A 151 2.18 8.43 -8.05
C TYR A 151 2.44 6.93 -8.11
N LEU A 152 2.19 6.26 -9.25
CA LEU A 152 2.36 4.80 -9.36
C LEU A 152 3.80 4.37 -9.08
N ILE A 153 4.81 5.18 -9.42
CA ILE A 153 6.22 4.91 -9.13
C ILE A 153 6.57 5.12 -7.65
N ASN A 154 5.85 6.02 -6.98
CA ASN A 154 6.18 6.51 -5.63
C ASN A 154 5.16 6.14 -4.55
N HIS A 155 4.11 5.38 -4.86
CA HIS A 155 3.00 5.08 -3.94
C HIS A 155 3.46 4.38 -2.66
N ASP A 156 4.53 3.59 -2.74
CA ASP A 156 5.14 2.88 -1.61
C ASP A 156 5.98 3.77 -0.68
N TYR A 157 6.04 5.07 -0.92
CA TYR A 157 6.67 6.01 0.01
C TYR A 157 5.93 6.00 1.37
N PHE A 158 6.65 5.68 2.44
CA PHE A 158 6.20 5.77 3.83
C PHE A 158 6.65 7.08 4.46
N SER A 159 7.96 7.32 4.49
CA SER A 159 8.59 8.54 5.01
C SER A 159 10.03 8.63 4.54
N GLU A 160 10.64 9.80 4.69
CA GLU A 160 12.06 10.00 4.35
C GLU A 160 12.97 9.02 5.11
N GLN A 161 12.68 8.82 6.40
CA GLN A 161 13.44 7.91 7.25
C GLN A 161 13.33 6.46 6.79
N LEU A 162 12.12 5.99 6.46
CA LEU A 162 11.89 4.60 6.10
C LEU A 162 12.33 4.29 4.67
N ASN A 163 12.29 5.26 3.75
CA ASN A 163 12.54 5.02 2.33
C ASN A 163 13.89 5.53 1.82
N GLY A 164 14.76 6.12 2.66
CA GLY A 164 16.19 6.27 2.37
C GLY A 164 16.59 7.06 1.11
N GLY A 165 15.63 7.79 0.51
CA GLY A 165 15.77 8.53 -0.75
C GLY A 165 15.36 7.76 -2.01
N ARG A 166 14.98 6.47 -1.92
CA ARG A 166 14.54 5.67 -3.08
C ARG A 166 13.20 6.13 -3.67
N PHE A 167 12.27 6.51 -2.81
CA PHE A 167 10.98 7.06 -3.18
C PHE A 167 10.84 8.45 -2.59
N HIS A 168 9.98 9.25 -3.19
CA HIS A 168 9.59 10.54 -2.63
C HIS A 168 8.07 10.59 -2.48
N GLU A 169 7.57 11.55 -1.71
CA GLU A 169 6.13 11.76 -1.61
C GLU A 169 5.55 12.14 -2.98
N PRO A 170 4.37 11.62 -3.37
CA PRO A 170 3.68 12.05 -4.58
C PRO A 170 3.49 13.57 -4.62
N THR A 171 3.69 14.14 -5.80
CA THR A 171 3.68 15.60 -5.99
C THR A 171 2.28 16.18 -6.13
N SER A 172 1.33 15.41 -6.66
CA SER A 172 -0.07 15.80 -6.77
C SER A 172 -0.84 15.55 -5.47
N ILE A 173 -1.81 16.42 -5.17
CA ILE A 173 -2.67 16.24 -3.99
C ILE A 173 -3.49 14.95 -4.10
N GLU A 174 -3.93 14.58 -5.30
CA GLU A 174 -4.60 13.31 -5.58
C GLU A 174 -3.71 12.12 -5.22
N GLY A 175 -2.44 12.12 -5.65
CA GLY A 175 -1.48 11.07 -5.31
C GLY A 175 -1.21 10.98 -3.81
N GLN A 176 -1.10 12.12 -3.12
CA GLN A 176 -0.95 12.14 -1.65
C GLN A 176 -2.19 11.60 -0.93
N ILE A 177 -3.39 11.93 -1.41
CA ILE A 177 -4.65 11.40 -0.89
C ILE A 177 -4.70 9.89 -1.04
N VAL A 178 -4.36 9.35 -2.21
CA VAL A 178 -4.40 7.89 -2.43
C VAL A 178 -3.32 7.19 -1.61
N ARG A 179 -2.11 7.76 -1.49
CA ARG A 179 -1.08 7.24 -0.57
C ARG A 179 -1.58 7.19 0.86
N LEU A 180 -2.20 8.26 1.37
CA LEU A 180 -2.77 8.25 2.71
C LEU A 180 -3.87 7.20 2.82
N ALA A 181 -4.77 7.14 1.83
CA ALA A 181 -5.88 6.20 1.79
C ALA A 181 -5.41 4.75 1.87
N ASP A 182 -4.36 4.39 1.13
CA ASP A 182 -3.75 3.06 1.19
C ASP A 182 -3.32 2.72 2.61
N ARG A 183 -2.54 3.62 3.24
CA ARG A 183 -1.99 3.44 4.60
C ARG A 183 -3.04 3.33 5.69
N ILE A 184 -4.23 3.92 5.50
CA ILE A 184 -5.28 3.98 6.53
C ILE A 184 -6.59 3.29 6.09
N SER A 185 -6.54 2.50 5.00
CA SER A 185 -7.69 1.81 4.43
C SER A 185 -8.25 0.73 5.36
N VAL A 186 -7.37 0.15 6.20
CA VAL A 186 -7.68 -0.81 7.25
C VAL A 186 -7.24 -0.28 8.61
N PRO A 187 -7.80 -0.78 9.73
CA PRO A 187 -7.26 -0.51 11.06
C PRO A 187 -5.79 -0.97 11.19
N LEU A 188 -4.99 -0.22 11.94
CA LEU A 188 -3.55 -0.52 12.12
C LEU A 188 -3.30 -1.92 12.71
N LYS A 189 -4.17 -2.37 13.60
CA LYS A 189 -4.14 -3.73 14.15
C LYS A 189 -4.24 -4.80 13.06
N ASP A 190 -5.16 -4.59 12.12
CA ASP A 190 -5.40 -5.55 11.03
C ASP A 190 -4.22 -5.57 10.06
N GLU A 191 -3.57 -4.41 9.85
CA GLU A 191 -2.33 -4.33 9.08
C GLU A 191 -1.19 -5.12 9.77
N ILE A 192 -1.03 -4.97 11.09
CA ILE A 192 -0.06 -5.76 11.87
C ILE A 192 -0.35 -7.26 11.76
N GLN A 193 -1.62 -7.66 11.83
CA GLN A 193 -2.01 -9.06 11.63
C GLN A 193 -1.60 -9.58 10.24
N ARG A 194 -1.78 -8.79 9.17
CA ARG A 194 -1.34 -9.15 7.81
C ARG A 194 0.18 -9.35 7.74
N TYR A 195 0.95 -8.46 8.33
CA TYR A 195 2.41 -8.59 8.38
C TYR A 195 2.84 -9.84 9.19
N TRP A 196 2.17 -10.13 10.31
CA TRP A 196 2.42 -11.34 11.09
C TRP A 196 2.08 -12.61 10.33
N ASP A 197 0.95 -12.67 9.62
CA ASP A 197 0.61 -13.82 8.79
C ASP A 197 1.60 -14.01 7.64
N THR A 198 2.11 -12.92 7.08
CA THR A 198 3.18 -12.96 6.08
C THR A 198 4.49 -13.47 6.67
N GLY A 199 4.88 -13.00 7.85
CA GLY A 199 6.09 -13.43 8.53
C GLY A 199 6.04 -14.91 8.89
N LYS A 200 4.91 -15.41 9.41
CA LYS A 200 4.66 -16.86 9.61
C LYS A 200 4.84 -17.68 8.34
N ARG A 201 4.30 -17.23 7.20
CA ARG A 201 4.49 -17.92 5.89
C ARG A 201 5.95 -17.96 5.45
N LEU A 202 6.71 -16.91 5.77
CA LEU A 202 8.11 -16.75 5.38
C LEU A 202 9.09 -17.31 6.43
N ASN A 203 8.60 -17.81 7.56
CA ASN A 203 9.39 -18.18 8.74
C ASN A 203 10.30 -17.04 9.22
N THR A 204 9.80 -15.81 9.18
CA THR A 204 10.48 -14.65 9.77
C THR A 204 10.37 -14.77 11.30
N PRO A 205 11.48 -14.60 12.05
CA PRO A 205 11.39 -14.62 13.51
C PRO A 205 10.53 -13.45 14.00
N PHE A 206 9.74 -13.64 15.06
CA PHE A 206 8.93 -12.57 15.64
C PHE A 206 9.80 -11.41 16.15
N PHE A 207 10.74 -11.71 17.05
CA PHE A 207 11.60 -10.71 17.67
C PHE A 207 13.05 -11.19 17.79
N ASN A 208 13.97 -10.40 17.26
CA ASN A 208 15.41 -10.63 17.31
C ASN A 208 16.11 -9.63 18.25
N GLN A 209 16.38 -10.08 19.48
CA GLN A 209 17.08 -9.30 20.52
C GLN A 209 18.54 -8.97 20.16
N SER A 210 19.14 -9.66 19.19
CA SER A 210 20.53 -9.40 18.79
C SER A 210 20.67 -8.17 17.88
N MET A 211 19.57 -7.62 17.36
CA MET A 211 19.61 -6.39 16.57
C MET A 211 19.92 -5.19 17.48
N PRO A 212 20.97 -4.40 17.19
CA PRO A 212 21.26 -3.19 17.97
C PRO A 212 20.10 -2.20 17.95
N LEU A 213 19.85 -1.52 19.07
CA LEU A 213 18.81 -0.48 19.16
C LEU A 213 18.99 0.61 18.10
N SER A 214 20.23 1.02 17.84
CA SER A 214 20.52 2.02 16.79
C SER A 214 20.09 1.57 15.39
N GLU A 215 20.08 0.26 15.11
CA GLU A 215 19.63 -0.27 13.83
C GLU A 215 18.11 -0.33 13.73
N ARG A 216 17.40 -0.58 14.84
CA ARG A 216 15.94 -0.44 14.95
C ARG A 216 15.51 1.00 14.68
N GLU A 217 16.17 1.93 15.35
CA GLU A 217 15.86 3.36 15.27
C GLU A 217 16.09 3.93 13.88
N ASN A 218 17.12 3.47 13.19
CA ASN A 218 17.51 3.94 11.86
C ASN A 218 17.05 2.96 10.76
N PHE A 219 16.01 2.18 11.05
CA PHE A 219 15.41 1.25 10.10
C PHE A 219 15.00 1.98 8.82
N SER A 220 15.35 1.36 7.69
CA SER A 220 14.95 1.82 6.36
C SER A 220 14.84 0.62 5.41
N PHE A 221 13.79 0.61 4.60
CA PHE A 221 13.57 -0.40 3.56
C PHE A 221 14.72 -0.44 2.52
N ASP A 222 15.44 0.66 2.32
CA ASP A 222 16.59 0.71 1.43
C ASP A 222 17.79 -0.08 1.97
N LYS A 223 17.82 -0.31 3.29
CA LYS A 223 18.87 -1.08 3.97
C LYS A 223 18.49 -2.55 4.17
N MET A 224 17.39 -3.05 3.57
CA MET A 224 16.96 -4.45 3.73
C MET A 224 18.06 -5.47 3.43
N GLY A 225 18.90 -5.23 2.40
CA GLY A 225 20.04 -6.10 2.10
C GLY A 225 21.05 -6.23 3.26
N LEU A 226 21.26 -5.16 4.03
CA LEU A 226 22.09 -5.16 5.23
C LEU A 226 21.43 -5.96 6.35
N TYR A 227 20.14 -5.74 6.61
CA TYR A 227 19.40 -6.49 7.64
C TYR A 227 19.39 -7.99 7.35
N PHE A 228 19.18 -8.41 6.09
CA PHE A 228 19.28 -9.82 5.70
C PHE A 228 20.68 -10.38 5.90
N LYS A 229 21.72 -9.65 5.47
CA LYS A 229 23.12 -10.09 5.59
C LYS A 229 23.53 -10.34 7.05
N ASN A 230 23.03 -9.52 7.96
CA ASN A 230 23.35 -9.62 9.39
C ASN A 230 22.37 -10.50 10.18
N GLY A 231 21.36 -11.10 9.51
CA GLY A 231 20.35 -11.93 10.17
C GLY A 231 19.45 -11.14 11.12
N TRP A 232 19.27 -9.84 10.89
CA TRP A 232 18.51 -8.95 11.76
C TRP A 232 17.03 -8.85 11.41
N VAL A 233 16.60 -9.34 10.24
CA VAL A 233 15.18 -9.25 9.85
C VAL A 233 14.30 -10.04 10.82
N ASP A 234 13.29 -9.36 11.35
CA ASP A 234 12.23 -9.93 12.18
C ASP A 234 10.89 -9.22 11.92
N GLU A 235 9.81 -9.72 12.50
CA GLU A 235 8.46 -9.17 12.30
C GLU A 235 8.28 -7.83 13.01
N VAL A 236 8.83 -7.68 14.22
CA VAL A 236 8.79 -6.42 15.00
C VAL A 236 9.35 -5.24 14.21
N LEU A 237 10.37 -5.45 13.37
CA LEU A 237 10.92 -4.43 12.48
C LEU A 237 9.84 -3.83 11.57
N PHE A 238 9.02 -4.68 10.94
CA PHE A 238 7.94 -4.23 10.06
C PHE A 238 6.79 -3.58 10.84
N PHE A 239 6.44 -4.11 12.01
CA PHE A 239 5.41 -3.48 12.86
C PHE A 239 5.84 -2.08 13.31
N THR A 240 7.09 -1.93 13.73
CA THR A 240 7.61 -0.62 14.14
C THR A 240 7.66 0.37 12.98
N ALA A 241 7.93 -0.06 11.75
CA ALA A 241 7.87 0.80 10.58
C ALA A 241 6.48 1.43 10.39
N LEU A 242 5.40 0.68 10.63
CA LEU A 242 4.03 1.22 10.61
C LEU A 242 3.79 2.24 11.73
N LEU A 243 4.33 1.98 12.93
CA LEU A 243 4.21 2.86 14.09
C LEU A 243 5.03 4.15 13.96
N MET A 244 6.12 4.13 13.19
CA MET A 244 7.04 5.25 13.01
C MET A 244 6.48 6.37 12.13
N ILE A 245 5.42 6.11 11.35
CA ILE A 245 4.78 7.14 10.52
C ILE A 245 4.05 8.15 11.43
N THR A 246 4.21 9.42 11.16
CA THR A 246 3.65 10.54 11.92
C THR A 246 2.91 11.51 11.01
N GLU A 247 2.17 12.47 11.58
CA GLU A 247 1.54 13.54 10.80
C GLU A 247 2.55 14.42 10.05
N LYS A 248 3.83 14.41 10.46
CA LYS A 248 4.91 15.21 9.85
C LYS A 248 5.46 14.57 8.57
N ASP A 249 5.10 13.30 8.30
CA ASP A 249 5.49 12.57 7.09
C ASP A 249 4.56 12.85 5.90
N PHE A 250 3.71 13.87 6.02
CA PHE A 250 2.81 14.37 4.99
C PHE A 250 3.13 15.84 4.72
N SER A 251 3.42 16.20 3.47
CA SER A 251 3.70 17.60 3.12
C SER A 251 2.45 18.49 3.21
N ASP A 252 1.27 17.97 2.88
CA ASP A 252 0.01 18.69 3.10
C ASP A 252 -0.45 18.56 4.57
N PRO A 253 -0.56 19.69 5.32
CA PRO A 253 -0.89 19.65 6.74
C PRO A 253 -2.30 19.11 7.01
N VAL A 254 -3.24 19.23 6.08
CA VAL A 254 -4.60 18.70 6.24
C VAL A 254 -4.59 17.18 6.18
N LEU A 255 -3.77 16.60 5.31
CA LEU A 255 -3.57 15.16 5.24
C LEU A 255 -2.88 14.63 6.49
N GLY A 256 -1.85 15.33 6.99
CA GLY A 256 -1.22 15.03 8.28
C GLY A 256 -2.22 15.03 9.45
N GLU A 257 -3.12 16.02 9.51
CA GLU A 257 -4.19 16.04 10.52
C GLU A 257 -5.18 14.87 10.39
N ILE A 258 -5.51 14.45 9.16
CA ILE A 258 -6.38 13.29 8.93
C ILE A 258 -5.67 12.01 9.40
N TYR A 259 -4.39 11.84 9.05
CA TYR A 259 -3.58 10.73 9.53
C TYR A 259 -3.52 10.70 11.06
N LYS A 260 -3.25 11.83 11.71
CA LYS A 260 -3.19 11.94 13.18
C LYS A 260 -4.45 11.44 13.86
N LYS A 261 -5.63 11.73 13.30
CA LYS A 261 -6.92 11.26 13.84
C LYS A 261 -7.11 9.75 13.69
N TRP A 262 -6.55 9.14 12.67
CA TRP A 262 -6.56 7.69 12.50
C TRP A 262 -5.53 7.00 13.38
N ALA A 263 -4.34 7.59 13.49
CA ALA A 263 -3.21 7.08 14.27
C ALA A 263 -3.41 7.07 15.79
N VAL A 264 -4.56 7.55 16.30
CA VAL A 264 -4.93 7.44 17.72
C VAL A 264 -5.05 5.99 18.20
N ASP A 265 -5.20 5.04 17.27
CA ASP A 265 -5.33 3.61 17.57
C ASP A 265 -3.98 2.88 17.76
N LYS A 266 -2.86 3.61 17.76
CA LYS A 266 -1.51 3.03 17.95
C LYS A 266 -1.37 2.28 19.28
N ASP A 267 -2.05 2.73 20.34
CA ASP A 267 -2.02 2.05 21.63
C ASP A 267 -2.61 0.63 21.54
N ASN A 268 -3.73 0.46 20.84
CA ASN A 268 -4.33 -0.86 20.64
C ASN A 268 -3.48 -1.75 19.72
N ALA A 269 -2.80 -1.16 18.74
CA ALA A 269 -1.84 -1.85 17.90
C ALA A 269 -0.63 -2.37 18.69
N ILE A 270 -0.13 -1.58 19.66
CA ILE A 270 0.96 -1.97 20.57
C ILE A 270 0.52 -3.11 21.48
N ASP A 271 -0.67 -2.99 22.11
CA ASP A 271 -1.24 -4.05 22.93
C ASP A 271 -1.35 -5.36 22.13
N PHE A 272 -1.73 -5.26 20.86
CA PHE A 272 -1.79 -6.40 19.94
C PHE A 272 -0.42 -7.00 19.59
N ILE A 273 0.62 -6.19 19.33
CA ILE A 273 2.00 -6.69 19.11
C ILE A 273 2.48 -7.47 20.34
N LEU A 274 2.20 -6.99 21.54
CA LEU A 274 2.57 -7.67 22.78
C LEU A 274 1.82 -9.00 22.93
N ASP A 275 0.56 -9.07 22.53
CA ASP A 275 -0.21 -10.31 22.53
C ASP A 275 0.27 -11.31 21.48
N ILE A 276 0.77 -10.85 20.32
CA ILE A 276 1.45 -11.71 19.35
C ILE A 276 2.70 -12.32 19.98
N GLY A 277 3.52 -11.52 20.67
CA GLY A 277 4.73 -12.03 21.33
C GLY A 277 4.45 -13.15 22.33
N LYS A 278 3.36 -13.03 23.10
CA LYS A 278 2.90 -14.10 24.00
C LYS A 278 2.48 -15.36 23.24
N GLN A 279 1.79 -15.20 22.11
CA GLN A 279 1.32 -16.32 21.28
C GLN A 279 2.47 -17.08 20.61
N GLU A 280 3.52 -16.37 20.20
CA GLU A 280 4.77 -16.93 19.67
C GLU A 280 5.65 -17.57 20.76
N GLY A 281 5.22 -17.51 22.02
CA GLY A 281 5.93 -18.12 23.14
C GLY A 281 7.17 -17.36 23.60
N ALA A 282 7.20 -16.04 23.38
CA ALA A 282 8.29 -15.20 23.88
C ALA A 282 8.43 -15.31 25.41
N THR A 283 9.69 -15.38 25.87
CA THR A 283 9.99 -15.47 27.30
C THR A 283 9.61 -14.17 28.04
N PRO A 284 9.45 -14.19 29.37
CA PRO A 284 9.23 -12.96 30.14
C PRO A 284 10.30 -11.88 29.91
N GLU A 285 11.56 -12.29 29.74
CA GLU A 285 12.68 -11.39 29.43
C GLU A 285 12.54 -10.78 28.02
N GLN A 286 12.19 -11.60 27.02
CA GLN A 286 11.93 -11.11 25.65
C GLN A 286 10.76 -10.13 25.59
N MET A 287 9.70 -10.40 26.37
CA MET A 287 8.54 -9.52 26.46
C MET A 287 8.90 -8.19 27.12
N GLU A 288 9.77 -8.18 28.13
CA GLU A 288 10.25 -6.95 28.75
C GLU A 288 11.12 -6.14 27.78
N ASP A 289 12.05 -6.78 27.08
CA ASP A 289 12.88 -6.11 26.07
C ASP A 289 12.04 -5.51 24.94
N LEU A 290 11.00 -6.21 24.50
CA LEU A 290 10.07 -5.71 23.50
C LEU A 290 9.31 -4.48 24.01
N LYS A 291 8.83 -4.48 25.26
CA LYS A 291 8.17 -3.32 25.87
C LYS A 291 9.11 -2.12 25.97
N VAL A 292 10.35 -2.35 26.39
CA VAL A 292 11.39 -1.29 26.47
C VAL A 292 11.66 -0.71 25.08
N LEU A 293 11.82 -1.57 24.07
CA LEU A 293 11.98 -1.14 22.68
C LEU A 293 10.80 -0.30 22.21
N LEU A 294 9.56 -0.79 22.37
CA LEU A 294 8.36 -0.07 21.93
C LEU A 294 8.20 1.25 22.68
N SER A 295 8.52 1.30 23.97
CA SER A 295 8.46 2.54 24.76
C SER A 295 9.48 3.56 24.27
N HIS A 296 10.72 3.12 24.01
CA HIS A 296 11.79 3.96 23.46
C HIS A 296 11.41 4.52 22.08
N LEU A 297 10.91 3.67 21.18
CA LEU A 297 10.45 4.11 19.86
C LEU A 297 9.22 5.04 20.00
N GLY A 298 8.35 4.80 20.98
CA GLY A 298 7.19 5.63 21.25
C GLY A 298 7.56 7.06 21.66
N GLU A 299 8.55 7.22 22.55
CA GLU A 299 9.08 8.53 22.91
C GLU A 299 9.67 9.27 21.71
N LYS A 300 10.34 8.53 20.82
CA LYS A 300 11.00 9.11 19.64
C LYS A 300 10.03 9.50 18.53
N PHE A 301 9.02 8.67 18.26
CA PHE A 301 8.10 8.82 17.12
C PHE A 301 6.69 9.27 17.53
N GLY A 302 6.45 9.53 18.82
CA GLY A 302 5.22 10.16 19.32
C GLY A 302 4.05 9.20 19.49
N PHE A 303 4.28 8.00 20.04
CA PHE A 303 3.23 7.05 20.46
C PHE A 303 3.48 6.55 21.88
N HIS A 304 2.48 5.93 22.52
CA HIS A 304 2.55 5.55 23.94
C HIS A 304 2.44 4.03 24.14
N VAL A 305 3.21 3.52 25.10
CA VAL A 305 3.08 2.14 25.60
C VAL A 305 2.47 2.21 27.00
N LYS A 306 1.38 1.48 27.23
CA LYS A 306 0.81 1.37 28.58
C LYS A 306 1.74 0.50 29.45
N GLY A 307 2.09 1.02 30.62
CA GLY A 307 2.88 0.29 31.64
C GLY A 307 2.15 -0.91 32.21
#